data_AF-A0AAV7Y988-F1
#
_entry.id   AF-A0AAV7Y988-F1
#
_cell.length_a   1.000
_cell.length_b   1.000
_cell.length_c   1.000
_cell.angle_alpha   90.00
_cell.angle_beta   90.00
_cell.angle_gamma   90.00
#
_symmetry.space_group_name_H-M   'P 1'
#
loop_
_entity.id
_entity.type
_entity.pdbx_description
1 polymer ?
#
loop_
_entity_poly.entity_id
_entity_poly.type
_entity_poly.pdbx_seq_one_letter_code
_entity_poly.pdbx_strand_id
1 'polypeptide(L)'
;MPNKRRTRSSRSTTNIQTTKKNNRNVRSTTRKTRSKYRKQTNSSIDFSQLKIETLQEIQKHYKISRKTKNRKILATLILEKFTEQVVNEKEVIKEFLQATQEY
;
A
#
# COMPACT_ATOMS: atom_id res chain seq x y z
N MET A 1 -31.20 -24.31 -34.97
CA MET A 1 -31.94 -23.07 -34.65
C MET A 1 -31.84 -22.77 -33.16
N PRO A 2 -31.19 -21.68 -32.74
CA PRO A 2 -31.31 -21.21 -31.36
C PRO A 2 -32.50 -20.26 -31.21
N ASN A 3 -33.42 -20.62 -30.31
CA ASN A 3 -34.57 -19.84 -29.88
C ASN A 3 -34.13 -18.51 -29.26
N LYS A 4 -34.74 -17.41 -29.71
CA LYS A 4 -34.68 -16.10 -29.05
C LYS A 4 -35.36 -16.19 -27.68
N ARG A 5 -34.66 -15.86 -26.59
CA ARG A 5 -35.29 -15.41 -25.32
C ARG A 5 -34.87 -13.97 -25.02
N ARG A 6 -35.88 -13.22 -24.59
CA ARG A 6 -36.03 -11.76 -24.67
C ARG A 6 -35.20 -11.02 -23.61
N THR A 7 -34.75 -9.84 -24.01
CA THR A 7 -33.97 -8.79 -23.33
C THR A 7 -34.53 -8.26 -22.00
N ARG A 8 -33.68 -7.62 -21.17
CA ARG A 8 -34.09 -6.48 -20.33
C ARG A 8 -33.07 -5.34 -20.41
N SER A 9 -33.57 -4.16 -20.77
CA SER A 9 -32.90 -2.85 -20.89
C SER A 9 -32.40 -2.33 -19.52
N SER A 10 -31.60 -1.26 -19.37
CA SER A 10 -31.56 0.04 -20.05
C SER A 10 -30.29 0.82 -19.66
N ARG A 11 -29.52 1.35 -20.62
CA ARG A 11 -28.69 2.55 -20.38
C ARG A 11 -28.37 3.24 -21.70
N SER A 12 -28.72 4.53 -21.79
CA SER A 12 -28.55 5.41 -22.94
C SER A 12 -27.17 5.30 -23.59
N THR A 13 -27.15 4.90 -24.86
CA THR A 13 -25.98 4.97 -25.73
C THR A 13 -26.16 6.11 -26.72
N THR A 14 -25.46 7.22 -26.54
CA THR A 14 -25.38 8.26 -27.55
C THR A 14 -24.45 7.77 -28.66
N ASN A 15 -25.04 7.39 -29.80
CA ASN A 15 -24.34 6.98 -31.01
C ASN A 15 -23.48 8.14 -31.52
N ILE A 16 -22.16 8.07 -31.33
CA ILE A 16 -21.21 8.88 -32.09
C ILE A 16 -20.61 7.97 -33.16
N GLN A 17 -21.16 8.11 -34.37
CA GLN A 17 -20.58 7.56 -35.60
C GLN A 17 -19.16 8.12 -35.76
N THR A 18 -18.15 7.27 -35.58
CA THR A 18 -16.77 7.58 -35.99
C THR A 18 -16.59 7.18 -37.45
N THR A 19 -16.44 8.15 -38.35
CA THR A 19 -15.88 7.90 -39.68
C THR A 19 -14.36 8.01 -39.61
N LYS A 20 -13.66 6.94 -40.01
CA LYS A 20 -12.21 6.93 -40.19
C LYS A 20 -11.83 7.88 -41.33
N LYS A 21 -11.15 8.98 -41.02
CA LYS A 21 -10.26 9.67 -41.98
C LYS A 21 -8.87 9.87 -41.35
N ASN A 22 -7.87 9.40 -42.09
CA ASN A 22 -6.45 9.51 -41.81
C ASN A 22 -6.04 10.98 -41.60
N ASN A 23 -5.46 11.30 -40.44
CA ASN A 23 -4.61 12.48 -40.28
C ASN A 23 -3.24 12.05 -39.73
N ARG A 24 -2.35 11.80 -40.68
CA ARG A 24 -0.90 11.67 -40.49
C ARG A 24 -0.36 13.09 -40.23
N ASN A 25 0.45 13.25 -39.17
CA ASN A 25 1.11 14.47 -38.69
C ASN A 25 0.25 15.56 -38.02
N VAL A 26 0.09 15.46 -36.70
CA VAL A 26 0.27 16.63 -35.81
C VAL A 26 1.11 16.18 -34.61
N ARG A 27 2.43 16.32 -34.77
CA ARG A 27 3.40 16.23 -33.67
C ARG A 27 3.24 17.51 -32.84
N SER A 28 2.28 17.54 -31.92
CA SER A 28 2.19 18.60 -30.92
C SER A 28 3.20 18.33 -29.81
N THR A 29 4.36 18.97 -29.92
CA THR A 29 5.38 19.01 -28.88
C THR A 29 4.90 19.88 -27.72
N THR A 30 4.10 19.31 -26.82
CA THR A 30 3.87 19.94 -25.52
C THR A 30 4.89 19.39 -24.53
N ARG A 31 5.94 20.18 -24.28
CA ARG A 31 6.94 19.91 -23.24
C ARG A 31 6.21 19.84 -21.91
N LYS A 32 6.01 18.63 -21.36
CA LYS A 32 5.50 18.45 -20.00
C LYS A 32 6.50 19.12 -19.05
N THR A 33 6.14 20.28 -18.53
CA THR A 33 6.73 20.83 -17.32
C THR A 33 6.44 19.81 -16.22
N ARG A 34 7.42 18.93 -15.94
CA ARG A 34 7.33 17.99 -14.82
C ARG A 34 7.47 18.82 -13.56
N SER A 35 6.34 19.26 -13.03
CA SER A 35 6.27 19.81 -11.68
C SER A 35 6.76 18.72 -10.73
N LYS A 36 8.02 18.82 -10.30
CA LYS A 36 8.67 17.89 -9.36
C LYS A 36 8.24 18.22 -7.93
N TYR A 37 6.94 18.34 -7.68
CA TYR A 37 6.46 18.26 -6.31
C TYR A 37 6.54 16.79 -5.89
N ARG A 38 7.64 16.44 -5.22
CA ARG A 38 7.72 15.16 -4.51
C ARG A 38 6.67 15.23 -3.42
N LYS A 39 5.52 14.58 -3.63
CA LYS A 39 4.55 14.35 -2.56
C LYS A 39 5.34 13.76 -1.39
N GLN A 40 5.32 14.44 -0.25
CA GLN A 40 5.79 13.86 0.99
C GLN A 40 4.92 12.64 1.23
N THR A 41 5.45 11.46 0.88
CA THR A 41 4.89 10.20 1.30
C THR A 41 5.21 10.09 2.78
N ASN A 42 4.18 10.11 3.63
CA ASN A 42 4.32 9.70 5.02
C ASN A 42 5.03 8.34 5.01
N SER A 43 6.23 8.27 5.59
CA SER A 43 7.02 7.06 5.65
C SER A 43 6.34 6.07 6.58
N SER A 44 5.52 5.17 6.02
CA SER A 44 4.96 4.04 6.76
C SER A 44 6.03 2.97 6.94
N ILE A 45 6.15 2.45 8.16
CA ILE A 45 7.05 1.34 8.46
C ILE A 45 6.49 0.08 7.79
N ASP A 46 7.29 -0.57 6.94
CA ASP A 46 6.94 -1.82 6.29
C ASP A 46 7.54 -3.02 7.05
N PHE A 47 6.77 -3.55 8.01
CA PHE A 47 7.14 -4.75 8.78
C PHE A 47 7.29 -6.00 7.90
N SER A 48 6.82 -6.00 6.66
CA SER A 48 7.03 -7.14 5.76
C SER A 48 8.50 -7.32 5.39
N GLN A 49 9.34 -6.30 5.56
CA GLN A 49 10.79 -6.36 5.29
C GLN A 49 11.56 -7.20 6.32
N LEU A 50 11.03 -7.36 7.54
CA LEU A 50 11.69 -8.13 8.59
C LEU A 50 11.72 -9.64 8.28
N LYS A 51 12.77 -10.32 8.78
CA LYS A 51 12.86 -11.78 8.72
C LYS A 51 11.73 -12.41 9.54
N ILE A 52 11.31 -13.61 9.14
CA ILE A 52 10.22 -14.32 9.83
C ILE A 52 10.58 -14.64 11.29
N GLU A 53 11.85 -14.94 11.57
CA GLU A 53 12.38 -15.17 12.92
C GLU A 53 12.19 -13.94 13.81
N THR A 54 12.58 -12.76 13.31
CA THR A 54 12.39 -11.48 14.01
C THR A 54 10.91 -11.19 14.25
N LEU A 55 10.03 -11.46 13.28
CA LEU A 55 8.59 -11.29 13.48
C LEU A 55 8.04 -12.24 14.56
N GLN A 56 8.55 -13.46 14.66
CA GLN A 56 8.16 -14.42 15.70
C GLN A 56 8.69 -14.02 17.08
N GLU A 57 9.91 -13.48 17.16
CA GLU A 57 10.45 -12.91 18.40
C GLU A 57 9.61 -11.75 18.90
N ILE A 58 9.27 -10.81 18.02
CA ILE A 58 8.36 -9.69 18.34
C ILE A 58 7.00 -10.25 18.80
N GLN A 59 6.44 -11.23 18.09
CA GLN A 59 5.18 -11.87 18.48
C GLN A 59 5.23 -12.42 19.91
N LYS A 60 6.33 -13.09 20.28
CA LYS A 60 6.53 -13.66 21.61
C LYS A 60 6.71 -12.56 22.66
N HIS A 61 7.53 -11.55 22.38
CA HIS A 61 7.81 -10.44 23.28
C HIS A 61 6.54 -9.65 23.62
N TYR A 62 5.73 -9.35 22.62
CA TYR A 62 4.47 -8.60 22.78
C TYR A 62 3.27 -9.49 23.11
N LYS A 63 3.48 -10.79 23.36
CA LYS A 63 2.45 -11.78 23.71
C LYS A 63 1.24 -11.74 22.76
N ILE A 64 1.47 -11.60 21.46
CA ILE A 64 0.40 -11.55 20.45
C ILE A 64 -0.24 -12.94 20.34
N SER A 65 -1.48 -13.05 20.82
CA SER A 65 -2.18 -14.33 21.01
C SER A 65 -2.45 -15.11 19.72
N ARG A 66 -2.62 -14.41 18.59
CA ARG A 66 -2.90 -15.02 17.29
C ARG A 66 -1.64 -15.68 16.72
N LYS A 67 -1.58 -17.01 16.78
CA LYS A 67 -0.53 -17.80 16.13
C LYS A 67 -0.83 -17.96 14.64
N THR A 68 0.02 -17.37 13.79
CA THR A 68 -0.07 -17.51 12.34
C THR A 68 1.30 -17.84 11.76
N LYS A 69 1.35 -18.77 10.80
CA LYS A 69 2.57 -19.08 10.03
C LYS A 69 2.73 -18.16 8.81
N ASN A 70 1.70 -17.37 8.47
CA ASN A 70 1.73 -16.50 7.31
C ASN A 70 2.43 -15.19 7.66
N ARG A 71 3.58 -14.94 7.03
CA ARG A 71 4.40 -13.72 7.21
C ARG A 71 3.61 -12.43 7.07
N LYS A 72 2.73 -12.34 6.06
CA LYS A 72 1.95 -11.12 5.79
C LYS A 72 0.99 -10.84 6.93
N ILE A 73 0.24 -11.85 7.36
CA ILE A 73 -0.71 -11.73 8.47
C ILE A 73 0.04 -11.38 9.76
N LEU A 74 1.18 -12.02 10.01
CA LEU A 74 2.00 -11.75 11.20
C LEU A 74 2.50 -10.29 11.23
N ALA A 75 3.01 -9.79 10.09
CA ALA A 75 3.45 -8.39 9.97
C ALA A 75 2.30 -7.40 10.20
N THR A 76 1.10 -7.69 9.69
CA THR A 76 -0.09 -6.86 9.93
C THR A 76 -0.50 -6.84 11.40
N LEU A 77 -0.51 -7.99 12.07
CA LEU A 77 -0.83 -8.07 13.50
C LEU A 77 0.19 -7.32 14.37
N ILE A 78 1.46 -7.37 14.00
CA ILE A 78 2.52 -6.61 14.70
C ILE A 78 2.34 -5.11 14.47
N LEU A 79 2.05 -4.69 13.24
CA LEU A 79 1.79 -3.29 12.93
C LEU A 79 0.62 -2.74 13.76
N GLU A 80 -0.51 -3.48 13.81
CA GLU A 80 -1.67 -3.13 14.65
C GLU A 80 -1.24 -2.93 16.11
N LYS A 81 -0.46 -3.87 16.66
CA LYS A 81 0.04 -3.75 18.03
C LYS A 81 1.00 -2.60 18.27
N PHE A 82 1.87 -2.30 17.31
CA PHE A 82 2.77 -1.15 17.39
C PHE A 82 2.01 0.18 17.38
N THR A 83 0.95 0.29 16.57
CA THR A 83 0.15 1.53 16.50
C THR A 83 -0.68 1.80 17.75
N GLU A 84 -1.00 0.78 18.53
CA GLU A 84 -1.70 0.92 19.82
C GLU A 84 -0.77 1.38 20.95
N GLN A 85 0.55 1.30 20.76
CA GLN A 85 1.51 1.57 21.82
C GLN A 85 1.66 3.09 22.03
N VAL A 86 1.26 3.56 23.20
CA VAL A 86 1.58 4.93 23.65
C VAL A 86 3.02 4.91 24.16
N VAL A 87 3.90 5.63 23.47
CA VAL A 87 5.32 5.67 23.77
C VAL A 87 5.68 7.02 24.38
N ASN A 88 6.38 7.00 25.52
CA ASN A 88 7.03 8.19 26.07
C ASN A 88 8.38 8.39 25.38
N GLU A 89 8.43 9.31 24.42
CA GLU A 89 9.60 9.51 23.55
C GLU A 89 10.91 9.74 24.32
N LYS A 90 10.85 10.47 25.45
CA LYS A 90 12.03 10.79 26.25
C LYS A 90 12.67 9.56 26.89
N GLU A 91 11.85 8.65 27.41
CA GLU A 91 12.33 7.42 28.04
C GLU A 91 12.91 6.46 27.01
N VAL A 92 12.23 6.30 25.87
CA VAL A 92 12.70 5.42 24.80
C VAL A 92 14.02 5.88 24.20
N ILE A 93 14.20 7.18 23.96
CA ILE A 93 15.49 7.69 23.45
C ILE A 93 16.60 7.46 24.48
N LYS A 94 16.33 7.67 25.77
CA LYS A 94 17.31 7.45 26.83
C LYS A 94 17.75 5.98 26.91
N GLU A 95 16.79 5.05 26.91
CA GLU A 95 17.06 3.61 26.92
C GLU A 95 17.83 3.17 25.66
N PHE A 96 17.44 3.69 24.50
CA PHE A 96 18.12 3.39 23.24
C PHE A 96 19.58 3.87 23.23
N LEU A 97 19.85 5.09 23.70
CA LEU A 97 21.21 5.63 23.77
C LEU A 97 22.06 4.87 24.79
N GLN A 98 21.47 4.43 25.91
CA GLN A 98 22.18 3.62 26.90
C GLN A 98 22.55 2.24 26.32
N ALA A 99 21.60 1.58 25.65
CA ALA A 99 21.83 0.26 25.05
C ALA A 99 22.89 0.28 23.92
N THR A 100 23.03 1.41 23.22
CA THR A 100 24.05 1.57 22.17
C THR A 100 25.44 1.88 22.70
N GLN A 101 25.59 2.34 23.95
CA GLN A 101 26.89 2.57 24.59
C GLN A 101 27.49 1.30 25.22
N GLU A 102 26.65 0.35 25.60
CA GLU A 102 27.08 -0.93 26.19
C GLU A 102 27.69 -1.89 25.14
N TYR A 103 27.47 -1.60 23.85
CA TYR A 103 27.88 -2.43 22.72
C TYR A 103 29.06 -1.81 21.96
#